data_AF-A0A4R0DGN3-F1
#
_entry.id   AF-A0A4R0DGN3-F1
#
_cell.length_a   1.000
_cell.length_b   1.000
_cell.length_c   1.000
_cell.angle_alpha   90.00
_cell.angle_beta   90.00
_cell.angle_gamma   90.00
#
_symmetry.space_group_name_H-M   'P 1'
#
loop_
_entity.id
_entity.type
_entity.pdbx_description
1 polymer ?
#
loop_
_entity_poly.entity_id
_entity_poly.type
_entity_poly.pdbx_seq_one_letter_code
_entity_poly.pdbx_strand_id
1 'polypeptide(L)'
;MLTQEKKIFYFNNILPIILLSTLVGCTSLGPHSGSVTSRSVRLSSGLQKAYTVSPSKAQRLSPMIIQSADQYQVPPLLVAALIKQESNYNSAAHSATGAVGLTQIIPSYWQEKCVGDLHNEATNIQCSAYILNHYHELSGSWFKATAYYNVGPTGYESSFWTRHKAKKYARQVRRHEKELEAAL
;
A
#
# COMPACT_ATOMS: atom_id res chain seq x y z
N MET A 1 23.76 -47.28 55.91
CA MET A 1 23.33 -47.31 54.50
C MET A 1 22.38 -46.15 54.30
N LEU A 2 22.92 -44.97 53.98
CA LEU A 2 22.22 -43.68 54.01
C LEU A 2 21.61 -43.38 52.63
N THR A 3 20.31 -43.14 52.62
CA THR A 3 19.51 -42.70 51.48
C THR A 3 19.89 -41.26 51.08
N GLN A 4 20.38 -41.08 49.85
CA GLN A 4 20.66 -39.77 49.25
C GLN A 4 19.40 -39.24 48.56
N GLU A 5 18.78 -38.21 49.15
CA GLU A 5 17.71 -37.42 48.54
C GLU A 5 18.26 -36.51 47.44
N LYS A 6 17.65 -36.56 46.25
CA LYS A 6 17.95 -35.65 45.13
C LYS A 6 17.29 -34.29 45.38
N LYS A 7 18.08 -33.24 45.64
CA LYS A 7 17.61 -31.85 45.64
C LYS A 7 17.31 -31.40 44.20
N ILE A 8 16.03 -31.10 43.92
CA ILE A 8 15.59 -30.45 42.69
C ILE A 8 15.81 -28.95 42.84
N PHE A 9 16.70 -28.39 42.03
CA PHE A 9 16.98 -26.95 41.95
C PHE A 9 16.02 -26.34 40.92
N TYR A 10 15.04 -25.53 41.37
CA TYR A 10 14.21 -24.71 40.49
C TYR A 10 14.97 -23.44 40.12
N PHE A 11 15.39 -23.31 38.86
CA PHE A 11 15.87 -22.05 38.29
C PHE A 11 14.68 -21.24 37.76
N ASN A 12 14.39 -20.10 38.39
CA ASN A 12 13.49 -19.08 37.86
C ASN A 12 14.15 -18.38 36.66
N ASN A 13 13.75 -18.74 35.45
CA ASN A 13 14.03 -17.96 34.24
C ASN A 13 12.91 -16.96 34.00
N ILE A 14 13.03 -15.77 34.61
CA ILE A 14 12.23 -14.61 34.23
C ILE A 14 12.86 -14.04 32.95
N LEU A 15 12.30 -14.42 31.79
CA LEU A 15 12.59 -13.77 30.53
C LEU A 15 12.13 -12.30 30.61
N PRO A 16 12.99 -11.31 30.31
CA PRO A 16 12.53 -9.93 30.23
C PRO A 16 11.64 -9.80 28.99
N ILE A 17 10.38 -9.44 29.20
CA ILE A 17 9.47 -9.02 28.12
C ILE A 17 10.02 -7.70 27.58
N ILE A 18 10.83 -7.78 26.53
CA ILE A 18 11.22 -6.61 25.75
C ILE A 18 9.95 -6.17 25.01
N LEU A 19 9.24 -5.21 25.58
CA LEU A 19 8.15 -4.51 24.91
C LEU A 19 8.77 -3.76 23.73
N LEU A 20 8.80 -4.43 22.57
CA LEU A 20 9.23 -3.85 21.30
C LEU A 20 8.19 -2.79 20.92
N SER A 21 8.35 -1.58 21.45
CA SER A 21 7.60 -0.40 21.03
C SER A 21 8.01 -0.12 19.59
N THR A 22 7.30 -0.74 18.65
CA THR A 22 7.39 -0.39 17.24
C THR A 22 7.00 1.07 17.15
N LEU A 23 7.95 1.90 16.73
CA LEU A 23 7.66 3.25 16.28
C LEU A 23 6.78 3.12 15.04
N VAL A 24 5.47 2.96 15.24
CA VAL A 24 4.49 3.11 14.18
C VAL A 24 4.61 4.57 13.78
N GLY A 25 5.32 4.83 12.69
CA GLY A 25 5.42 6.16 12.10
C GLY A 25 4.01 6.70 11.95
N CYS A 26 3.66 7.69 12.76
CA CYS A 26 2.34 8.30 12.76
C CYS A 26 2.19 9.08 11.46
N THR A 27 1.71 8.41 10.41
CA THR A 27 1.36 9.09 9.17
C THR A 27 0.10 9.91 9.42
N SER A 28 0.04 11.14 8.91
CA SER A 28 -1.10 12.06 9.13
C SER A 28 -2.43 11.56 8.56
N LEU A 29 -2.38 10.49 7.75
CA LEU A 29 -3.54 9.83 7.13
C LEU A 29 -3.82 8.41 7.64
N GLY A 30 -3.03 7.90 8.59
CA GLY A 30 -3.24 6.56 9.16
C GLY A 30 -4.62 6.39 9.84
N PRO A 31 -5.08 5.15 10.08
CA PRO A 31 -6.42 4.87 10.63
C PRO A 31 -6.67 5.51 12.00
N HIS A 32 -5.62 5.81 12.76
CA HIS A 32 -5.70 6.46 14.07
C HIS A 32 -5.57 8.00 14.02
N SER A 33 -5.36 8.58 12.84
CA SER A 33 -5.10 10.02 12.65
C SER A 33 -6.39 10.84 12.47
N GLY A 34 -7.49 10.40 13.10
CA GLY A 34 -8.81 11.04 13.07
C GLY A 34 -9.84 10.34 12.18
N SER A 35 -11.03 10.96 12.06
CA SER A 35 -12.14 10.40 11.28
C SER A 35 -11.78 10.22 9.80
N VAL A 36 -12.43 9.26 9.12
CA VAL A 36 -12.30 9.07 7.67
C VAL A 36 -12.56 10.39 6.93
N THR A 37 -13.57 11.16 7.33
CA THR A 37 -13.89 12.47 6.75
C THR A 37 -12.73 13.46 6.87
N SER A 38 -12.18 13.63 8.08
CA SER A 38 -11.06 14.56 8.34
C SER A 38 -9.82 14.16 7.53
N ARG A 39 -9.49 12.88 7.50
CA ARG A 39 -8.37 12.34 6.71
C ARG A 39 -8.59 12.51 5.21
N SER A 40 -9.82 12.32 4.73
CA SER A 40 -10.19 12.53 3.32
C SER A 40 -10.07 13.99 2.89
N VAL A 41 -10.46 14.94 3.75
CA VAL A 41 -10.28 16.38 3.50
C VAL A 41 -8.80 16.73 3.40
N ARG A 42 -7.98 16.23 4.32
CA ARG A 42 -6.52 16.45 4.30
C ARG A 42 -5.90 15.87 3.02
N LEU A 43 -6.20 14.61 2.69
CA LEU A 43 -5.73 13.97 1.46
C LEU A 43 -6.15 14.78 0.23
N SER A 44 -7.43 15.19 0.15
CA SER A 44 -7.94 16.00 -0.95
C SER A 44 -7.16 17.29 -1.14
N SER A 45 -6.84 18.01 -0.05
CA SER A 45 -5.99 19.20 -0.13
C SER A 45 -4.57 18.87 -0.61
N GLY A 46 -3.98 17.77 -0.14
CA GLY A 46 -2.66 17.33 -0.57
C GLY A 46 -2.62 16.99 -2.06
N LEU A 47 -3.62 16.27 -2.57
CA LEU A 47 -3.73 15.91 -3.99
C LEU A 47 -3.81 17.14 -4.91
N GLN A 48 -4.56 18.16 -4.48
CA GLN A 48 -4.66 19.43 -5.20
C GLN A 48 -3.30 20.16 -5.26
N LYS A 49 -2.61 20.24 -4.13
CA LYS A 49 -1.32 20.95 -4.01
C LYS A 49 -0.17 20.22 -4.70
N ALA A 50 -0.01 18.92 -4.43
CA ALA A 50 1.12 18.12 -4.91
C ALA A 50 0.96 17.70 -6.37
N TYR A 51 -0.23 17.24 -6.75
CA TYR A 51 -0.43 16.57 -8.04
C TYR A 51 -1.31 17.33 -9.02
N THR A 52 -1.74 18.55 -8.66
CA THR A 52 -2.63 19.40 -9.45
C THR A 52 -3.94 18.72 -9.85
N VAL A 53 -4.43 17.79 -9.01
CA VAL A 53 -5.73 17.14 -9.18
C VAL A 53 -6.83 18.18 -8.96
N SER A 54 -7.83 18.23 -9.84
CA SER A 54 -8.93 19.21 -9.70
C SER A 54 -9.66 19.04 -8.36
N PRO A 55 -10.16 20.12 -7.74
CA PRO A 55 -10.82 20.04 -6.44
C PRO A 55 -11.96 19.02 -6.39
N SER A 56 -12.82 18.99 -7.41
CA SER A 56 -13.93 18.04 -7.50
C SER A 56 -13.45 16.59 -7.56
N LYS A 57 -12.40 16.30 -8.33
CA LYS A 57 -11.82 14.96 -8.43
C LYS A 57 -11.13 14.56 -7.13
N ALA A 58 -10.36 15.46 -6.52
CA ALA A 58 -9.66 15.21 -5.26
C ALA A 58 -10.65 14.91 -4.12
N GLN A 59 -11.72 15.72 -3.99
CA GLN A 59 -12.78 15.51 -3.01
C GLN A 59 -13.52 14.19 -3.22
N ARG A 60 -13.78 13.81 -4.47
CA ARG A 60 -14.49 12.57 -4.82
C ARG A 60 -13.66 11.31 -4.57
N LEU A 61 -12.36 11.32 -4.91
CA LEU A 61 -11.50 10.13 -4.83
C LEU A 61 -10.88 9.90 -3.44
N SER A 62 -10.60 10.98 -2.70
CA SER A 62 -9.94 10.88 -1.39
C SER A 62 -10.65 9.94 -0.39
N PRO A 63 -11.98 9.99 -0.19
CA PRO A 63 -12.65 9.04 0.70
C PRO A 63 -12.54 7.59 0.22
N MET A 64 -12.61 7.33 -1.10
CA MET A 64 -12.44 5.98 -1.66
C MET A 64 -11.04 5.44 -1.39
N ILE A 65 -10.02 6.29 -1.52
CA ILE A 65 -8.62 5.95 -1.21
C ILE A 65 -8.47 5.63 0.28
N ILE A 66 -8.94 6.50 1.18
CA ILE A 66 -8.82 6.30 2.63
C ILE A 66 -9.55 5.02 3.06
N GLN A 67 -10.79 4.81 2.61
CA GLN A 67 -11.59 3.64 3.00
C GLN A 67 -10.98 2.34 2.48
N SER A 68 -10.54 2.29 1.23
CA SER A 68 -9.91 1.09 0.66
C SER A 68 -8.57 0.80 1.32
N ALA A 69 -7.77 1.84 1.59
CA ALA A 69 -6.52 1.72 2.30
C ALA A 69 -6.72 1.17 3.72
N ASP A 70 -7.69 1.68 4.46
CA ASP A 70 -8.04 1.17 5.80
C ASP A 70 -8.53 -0.29 5.73
N GLN A 71 -9.42 -0.62 4.79
CA GLN A 71 -9.99 -1.96 4.62
C GLN A 71 -8.92 -3.02 4.38
N TYR A 72 -7.92 -2.72 3.55
CA TYR A 72 -6.83 -3.64 3.21
C TYR A 72 -5.53 -3.31 3.95
N GLN A 73 -5.56 -2.48 4.99
CA GLN A 73 -4.39 -2.15 5.81
C GLN A 73 -3.16 -1.67 4.98
N VAL A 74 -3.42 -0.92 3.92
CA VAL A 74 -2.40 -0.33 3.04
C VAL A 74 -2.17 1.12 3.45
N PRO A 75 -0.94 1.66 3.40
CA PRO A 75 -0.70 3.09 3.60
C PRO A 75 -1.51 3.93 2.58
N PRO A 76 -2.36 4.88 3.00
CA PRO A 76 -3.15 5.66 2.04
C PRO A 76 -2.32 6.50 1.06
N LEU A 77 -1.15 6.97 1.49
CA LEU A 77 -0.20 7.68 0.61
C LEU A 77 0.29 6.79 -0.52
N LEU A 78 0.52 5.50 -0.26
CA LEU A 78 0.97 4.56 -1.27
C LEU A 78 -0.10 4.37 -2.35
N VAL A 79 -1.37 4.22 -1.96
CA VAL A 79 -2.48 4.10 -2.92
C VAL A 79 -2.60 5.37 -3.77
N ALA A 80 -2.55 6.56 -3.14
CA ALA A 80 -2.62 7.84 -3.84
C ALA A 80 -1.44 8.06 -4.80
N ALA A 81 -0.22 7.69 -4.39
CA ALA A 81 0.98 7.78 -5.20
C ALA A 81 0.99 6.77 -6.36
N LEU A 82 0.42 5.57 -6.15
CA LEU A 82 0.23 4.58 -7.19
C LEU A 82 -0.68 5.11 -8.29
N ILE A 83 -1.82 5.70 -7.95
CA ILE A 83 -2.74 6.32 -8.92
C ILE A 83 -2.04 7.44 -9.72
N LYS A 84 -1.19 8.23 -9.06
CA LYS A 84 -0.37 9.26 -9.73
C LYS A 84 0.55 8.64 -10.77
N GLN A 85 1.26 7.57 -10.39
CA GLN A 85 2.23 6.89 -11.24
C GLN A 85 1.60 6.17 -12.43
N GLU A 86 0.42 5.58 -12.25
CA GLU A 86 -0.21 4.71 -13.24
C GLU A 86 -1.00 5.47 -14.30
N SER A 87 -1.85 6.42 -13.91
CA SER A 87 -2.71 7.11 -14.87
C SER A 87 -2.77 8.62 -14.69
N ASN A 88 -2.02 9.17 -13.72
CA ASN A 88 -2.13 10.57 -13.34
C ASN A 88 -3.60 10.95 -13.02
N TYR A 89 -4.30 10.11 -12.26
CA TYR A 89 -5.71 10.30 -11.88
C TYR A 89 -6.68 10.35 -13.07
N ASN A 90 -6.40 9.59 -14.14
CA ASN A 90 -7.32 9.37 -15.25
C ASN A 90 -8.02 8.01 -15.10
N SER A 91 -9.31 8.02 -14.76
CA SER A 91 -10.13 6.81 -14.62
C SER A 91 -10.56 6.18 -15.95
N ALA A 92 -10.51 6.95 -17.05
CA ALA A 92 -10.77 6.46 -18.40
C ALA A 92 -9.52 5.87 -19.07
N ALA A 93 -8.36 5.85 -18.39
CA ALA A 93 -7.12 5.39 -18.98
C ALA A 93 -7.18 3.90 -19.37
N HIS A 94 -6.72 3.59 -20.57
CA HIS A 94 -6.61 2.24 -21.11
C HIS A 94 -5.29 2.10 -21.89
N SER A 95 -4.47 1.11 -21.55
CA SER A 95 -3.18 0.90 -22.21
C SER A 95 -3.26 -0.08 -23.39
N ALA A 96 -2.25 -0.05 -24.26
CA ALA A 96 -2.14 -1.02 -25.35
C ALA A 96 -1.98 -2.48 -24.88
N THR A 97 -1.54 -2.70 -23.63
CA THR A 97 -1.41 -4.02 -23.02
C THR A 97 -2.66 -4.45 -22.25
N GLY A 98 -3.76 -3.70 -22.37
CA GLY A 98 -5.03 -3.99 -21.70
C GLY A 98 -5.09 -3.60 -20.23
N ALA A 99 -4.25 -2.67 -19.78
CA ALA A 99 -4.29 -2.15 -18.41
C ALA A 99 -5.37 -1.06 -18.28
N VAL A 100 -6.15 -1.06 -17.19
CA VAL A 100 -7.40 -0.29 -17.07
C VAL A 100 -7.44 0.61 -15.83
N GLY A 101 -7.94 1.84 -16.03
CA GLY A 101 -8.41 2.72 -14.98
C GLY A 101 -7.33 3.42 -14.17
N LEU A 102 -7.67 3.84 -12.95
CA LEU A 102 -6.83 4.70 -12.11
C LEU A 102 -5.45 4.10 -11.80
N THR A 103 -5.38 2.78 -11.64
CA THR A 103 -4.14 2.08 -11.28
C THR A 103 -3.68 1.08 -12.32
N GLN A 104 -4.21 1.19 -13.54
CA GLN A 104 -3.81 0.40 -14.70
C GLN A 104 -3.75 -1.11 -14.37
N ILE A 105 -4.82 -1.62 -13.76
CA ILE A 105 -4.94 -3.05 -13.44
C ILE A 105 -5.12 -3.81 -14.76
N ILE A 106 -4.37 -4.90 -14.94
CA ILE A 106 -4.56 -5.82 -16.06
C ILE A 106 -5.62 -6.84 -15.65
N PRO A 107 -6.83 -6.83 -16.25
CA PRO A 107 -7.96 -7.64 -15.77
C PRO A 107 -7.66 -9.15 -15.80
N SER A 108 -6.95 -9.64 -16.81
CA SER A 108 -6.66 -11.07 -16.98
C SER A 108 -5.87 -11.69 -15.82
N TYR A 109 -5.13 -10.88 -15.04
CA TYR A 109 -4.39 -11.36 -13.87
C TYR A 109 -5.19 -11.33 -12.58
N TRP A 110 -6.29 -10.57 -12.54
CA TRP A 110 -7.00 -10.26 -11.29
C TRP A 110 -8.50 -10.53 -11.34
N GLN A 111 -9.03 -11.01 -12.46
CA GLN A 111 -10.47 -11.22 -12.70
C GLN A 111 -11.21 -11.97 -11.58
N GLU A 112 -10.55 -12.90 -10.89
CA GLU A 112 -11.17 -13.67 -9.78
C GLU A 112 -11.35 -12.85 -8.49
N LYS A 113 -10.55 -11.81 -8.30
CA LYS A 113 -10.57 -10.96 -7.10
C LYS A 113 -11.13 -9.56 -7.39
N CYS A 114 -10.96 -9.10 -8.62
CA CYS A 114 -11.36 -7.81 -9.13
C CYS A 114 -12.52 -7.94 -10.09
N VAL A 115 -13.70 -8.18 -9.51
CA VAL A 115 -14.95 -8.33 -10.25
C VAL A 115 -15.59 -6.96 -10.48
N GLY A 116 -16.08 -6.73 -11.70
CA GLY A 116 -16.78 -5.51 -12.08
C GLY A 116 -16.00 -4.64 -13.06
N ASP A 117 -16.54 -3.45 -13.32
CA ASP A 117 -15.92 -2.47 -14.24
C ASP A 117 -14.72 -1.78 -13.58
N LEU A 118 -13.53 -1.96 -14.14
CA LEU A 118 -12.29 -1.33 -13.64
C LEU A 118 -12.12 0.13 -14.10
N HIS A 119 -13.00 0.67 -14.95
CA HIS A 119 -13.13 2.12 -15.15
C HIS A 119 -13.90 2.78 -14.01
N ASN A 120 -14.70 2.02 -13.25
CA ASN A 120 -15.30 2.51 -12.02
C ASN A 120 -14.20 2.78 -10.98
N GLU A 121 -14.14 4.00 -10.50
CA GLU A 121 -13.06 4.47 -9.64
C GLU A 121 -13.03 3.76 -8.29
N ALA A 122 -14.19 3.49 -7.69
CA ALA A 122 -14.28 2.79 -6.41
C ALA A 122 -13.81 1.33 -6.57
N THR A 123 -14.30 0.62 -7.59
CA THR A 123 -13.85 -0.74 -7.91
C THR A 123 -12.35 -0.79 -8.15
N ASN A 124 -11.81 0.12 -8.97
CA ASN A 124 -10.39 0.16 -9.30
C ASN A 124 -9.55 0.37 -8.03
N ILE A 125 -9.86 1.38 -7.21
CA ILE A 125 -9.11 1.73 -5.99
C ILE A 125 -9.17 0.59 -4.96
N GLN A 126 -10.34 -0.01 -4.77
CA GLN A 126 -10.53 -1.14 -3.86
C GLN A 126 -9.63 -2.31 -4.28
N CYS A 127 -9.63 -2.62 -5.58
CA CYS A 127 -8.75 -3.62 -6.17
C CYS A 127 -7.28 -3.32 -6.00
N SER A 128 -6.84 -2.08 -6.25
CA SER A 128 -5.44 -1.70 -6.09
C SER A 128 -4.96 -1.92 -4.65
N ALA A 129 -5.80 -1.54 -3.67
CA ALA A 129 -5.49 -1.73 -2.25
C ALA A 129 -5.39 -3.23 -1.91
N TYR A 130 -6.31 -4.06 -2.39
CA TYR A 130 -6.22 -5.51 -2.25
C TYR A 130 -4.92 -6.08 -2.87
N ILE A 131 -4.59 -5.69 -4.10
CA ILE A 131 -3.41 -6.17 -4.82
C ILE A 131 -2.12 -5.75 -4.10
N LEU A 132 -2.04 -4.49 -3.64
CA LEU A 132 -0.90 -3.99 -2.87
C LEU A 132 -0.72 -4.76 -1.57
N ASN A 133 -1.80 -5.01 -0.82
CA ASN A 133 -1.75 -5.85 0.38
C ASN A 133 -1.28 -7.26 0.02
N HIS A 134 -1.88 -7.91 -0.98
CA HIS A 134 -1.47 -9.26 -1.39
C HIS A 134 0.04 -9.33 -1.69
N TYR A 135 0.57 -8.35 -2.43
CA TYR A 135 2.01 -8.28 -2.69
C TYR A 135 2.84 -7.90 -1.46
N HIS A 136 2.30 -7.15 -0.51
CA HIS A 136 2.94 -6.90 0.78
C HIS A 136 3.09 -8.20 1.57
N GLU A 137 2.04 -8.99 1.70
CA GLU A 137 2.07 -10.28 2.41
C GLU A 137 3.11 -11.23 1.82
N LEU A 138 3.24 -11.27 0.48
CA LEU A 138 4.25 -12.08 -0.19
C LEU A 138 5.69 -11.55 -0.03
N SER A 139 5.85 -10.24 0.14
CA SER A 139 7.16 -9.60 0.04
C SER A 139 7.73 -9.10 1.36
N GLY A 140 6.90 -8.95 2.39
CA GLY A 140 7.23 -8.37 3.69
C GLY A 140 7.65 -6.89 3.64
N SER A 141 7.43 -6.19 2.52
CA SER A 141 7.88 -4.81 2.34
C SER A 141 7.06 -4.05 1.32
N TRP A 142 6.50 -2.90 1.71
CA TRP A 142 5.79 -2.01 0.77
C TRP A 142 6.62 -1.64 -0.45
N PHE A 143 7.93 -1.43 -0.29
CA PHE A 143 8.79 -1.12 -1.44
C PHE A 143 8.88 -2.29 -2.43
N LYS A 144 8.99 -3.53 -1.94
CA LYS A 144 9.03 -4.72 -2.79
C LYS A 144 7.63 -5.04 -3.34
N ALA A 145 6.56 -4.81 -2.58
CA ALA A 145 5.18 -4.94 -3.03
C ALA A 145 4.89 -4.02 -4.23
N THR A 146 5.31 -2.75 -4.15
CA THR A 146 5.19 -1.82 -5.28
C THR A 146 6.02 -2.25 -6.48
N ALA A 147 7.18 -2.86 -6.27
CA ALA A 147 7.97 -3.44 -7.35
C ALA A 147 7.27 -4.66 -7.98
N TYR A 148 6.64 -5.52 -7.17
CA TYR A 148 5.80 -6.62 -7.64
C TYR A 148 4.57 -6.13 -8.39
N TYR A 149 3.97 -5.00 -7.99
CA TYR A 149 2.84 -4.40 -8.73
C TYR A 149 3.19 -4.14 -10.20
N ASN A 150 4.43 -3.73 -10.48
CA ASN A 150 4.86 -3.40 -11.84
C ASN A 150 5.16 -4.60 -12.75
N VAL A 151 5.74 -5.68 -12.20
CA VAL A 151 6.25 -6.81 -13.02
C VAL A 151 5.80 -8.19 -12.55
N GLY A 152 5.00 -8.26 -11.50
CA GLY A 152 4.67 -9.49 -10.77
C GLY A 152 5.84 -10.08 -9.97
N PRO A 153 5.59 -11.00 -9.03
CA PRO A 153 6.64 -11.68 -8.27
C PRO A 153 7.57 -12.49 -9.19
N THR A 154 7.00 -13.26 -10.13
CA THR A 154 7.77 -14.05 -11.10
C THR A 154 8.67 -13.18 -11.97
N GLY A 155 8.15 -12.05 -12.47
CA GLY A 155 8.94 -11.11 -13.26
C GLY A 155 10.07 -10.48 -12.45
N TYR A 156 9.82 -10.13 -11.19
CA TYR A 156 10.85 -9.56 -10.31
C TYR A 156 12.02 -10.52 -10.03
N GLU A 157 11.75 -11.83 -9.98
CA GLU A 157 12.78 -12.85 -9.76
C GLU A 157 13.40 -13.40 -11.07
N SER A 158 12.80 -13.10 -12.23
CA SER A 158 13.24 -13.63 -13.54
C SER A 158 14.66 -13.24 -13.97
N SER A 159 15.06 -11.97 -13.76
CA SER A 159 16.36 -11.47 -14.21
C SER A 159 16.77 -10.22 -13.43
N PHE A 160 18.08 -9.94 -13.43
CA PHE A 160 18.63 -8.70 -12.87
C PHE A 160 17.99 -7.45 -13.47
N TRP A 161 17.79 -7.42 -14.79
CA TRP A 161 17.26 -6.26 -15.51
C TRP A 161 15.79 -5.99 -15.17
N THR A 162 14.95 -7.03 -15.16
CA THR A 162 13.54 -6.91 -14.76
C THR A 162 13.42 -6.42 -13.31
N ARG A 163 14.23 -6.98 -12.41
CA ARG A 163 14.31 -6.54 -11.01
C ARG A 163 14.75 -5.09 -10.87
N HIS A 164 15.76 -4.67 -11.65
CA HIS A 164 16.24 -3.29 -11.64
C HIS A 164 15.14 -2.32 -12.10
N LYS A 165 14.42 -2.64 -13.18
CA LYS A 165 13.27 -1.86 -13.67
C LYS A 165 12.18 -1.74 -12.60
N ALA A 166 11.80 -2.85 -11.97
CA ALA A 166 10.80 -2.87 -10.91
C ALA A 166 11.19 -2.00 -9.70
N LYS A 167 12.45 -2.08 -9.27
CA LYS A 167 12.98 -1.21 -8.20
C LYS A 167 12.99 0.28 -8.61
N LYS A 168 13.28 0.58 -9.88
CA LYS A 168 13.20 1.95 -10.41
C LYS A 168 11.76 2.46 -10.39
N TYR A 169 10.80 1.64 -10.77
CA TYR A 169 9.37 1.95 -10.66
C TYR A 169 8.97 2.24 -9.20
N ALA A 170 9.31 1.36 -8.25
CA ALA A 170 8.99 1.56 -6.83
C ALA A 170 9.61 2.85 -6.25
N ARG A 171 10.81 3.25 -6.70
CA ARG A 171 11.40 4.55 -6.33
C ARG A 171 10.61 5.74 -6.85
N GLN A 172 9.99 5.65 -8.03
CA GLN A 172 9.17 6.72 -8.58
C GLN A 172 7.87 6.88 -7.79
N VAL A 173 7.19 5.77 -7.47
CA VAL A 173 6.02 5.79 -6.58
C VAL A 173 6.39 6.39 -5.22
N ARG A 174 7.50 5.96 -4.61
CA ARG A 174 7.96 6.52 -3.33
C ARG A 174 8.27 8.01 -3.39
N ARG A 175 8.73 8.51 -4.53
CA ARG A 175 8.93 9.96 -4.73
C ARG A 175 7.59 10.70 -4.72
N HIS A 176 6.58 10.14 -5.39
CA HIS A 176 5.22 10.68 -5.33
C HIS A 176 4.67 10.65 -3.89
N GLU A 177 4.88 9.57 -3.12
CA GLU A 177 4.45 9.51 -1.71
C GLU A 177 5.05 10.68 -0.90
N LYS A 178 6.36 10.93 -1.03
CA LYS A 178 7.04 12.02 -0.33
C LYS A 178 6.56 13.40 -0.77
N GLU A 179 6.32 13.59 -2.07
CA GLU A 179 5.77 14.83 -2.63
C GLU A 179 4.39 15.12 -2.06
N LEU A 180 3.53 14.09 -1.96
CA LEU A 180 2.21 14.22 -1.35
C LEU A 180 2.30 14.46 0.15
N GLU A 181 3.14 13.72 0.87
CA GLU A 181 3.35 13.88 2.31
C GLU A 181 3.76 15.31 2.67
N ALA A 182 4.64 15.92 1.88
CA ALA A 182 5.07 17.31 2.05
C ALA A 182 3.96 18.35 1.83
N ALA A 183 2.83 17.96 1.22
CA ALA A 183 1.72 18.84 0.88
C ALA A 183 0.50 18.75 1.83
N LEU A 184 0.53 17.83 2.81
CA LEU A 184 -0.56 17.58 3.79
C LEU A 184 -0.52 18.50 5.01
#